data_AF-A0A5C5ZTY3-F1
#
_entry.id   AF-A0A5C5ZTY3-F1
#
_cell.length_a   1.000
_cell.length_b   1.000
_cell.length_c   1.000
_cell.angle_alpha   90.00
_cell.angle_beta   90.00
_cell.angle_gamma   90.00
#
_symmetry.space_group_name_H-M   'P 1'
#
loop_
_entity.id
_entity.type
_entity.pdbx_description
1 polymer ?
#
loop_
_entity_poly.entity_id
_entity_poly.type
_entity_poly.pdbx_seq_one_letter_code
_entity_poly.pdbx_strand_id
1 'polypeptide(L)'
;MHTDTSMSSPLSASNGAVGANPQYQQVLQQAEQLFGASPDWVTFFREILGIEGVARQTFPNFEDLAAFEKSDEFDQIQKMVVRLRENKATADAESEPTRVITVRLPKSMHEYLRTEAHDLRTSMNKLCISKLLQVIEQDLIPAEKTAPPKRRNLNSAPAATTPAQQTVGSSMGAAPTPFKSQF
;
A
#
# COMPACT_ATOMS: atom_id res chain seq x y z
N MET A 1 -49.03 -43.21 -43.57
CA MET A 1 -47.60 -43.56 -43.56
C MET A 1 -47.03 -42.98 -44.85
N HIS A 2 -46.34 -41.85 -44.90
CA HIS A 2 -45.14 -41.47 -44.15
C HIS A 2 -45.04 -39.93 -44.09
N THR A 3 -44.59 -39.42 -42.95
CA THR A 3 -44.20 -38.03 -42.71
C THR A 3 -42.71 -37.89 -43.05
N ASP A 4 -42.33 -37.00 -43.96
CA ASP A 4 -40.95 -36.56 -44.11
C ASP A 4 -40.88 -35.05 -43.80
N THR A 5 -40.47 -34.77 -42.56
CA THR A 5 -40.15 -33.44 -42.07
C THR A 5 -38.65 -33.26 -42.20
N SER A 6 -38.24 -32.64 -43.31
CA SER A 6 -36.85 -32.27 -43.55
C SER A 6 -36.41 -31.11 -42.64
N MET A 7 -35.41 -31.44 -41.83
CA MET A 7 -34.31 -30.62 -41.29
C MET A 7 -34.51 -29.11 -41.20
N SER A 8 -34.67 -28.63 -39.98
CA SER A 8 -34.24 -27.29 -39.57
C SER A 8 -33.32 -27.45 -38.36
N SER A 9 -32.01 -27.46 -38.61
CA SER A 9 -30.99 -27.33 -37.57
C SER A 9 -30.96 -25.88 -37.09
N PRO A 10 -31.19 -25.57 -35.81
CA PRO A 10 -30.87 -24.25 -35.30
C PRO A 10 -29.36 -24.18 -35.04
N LEU A 11 -28.77 -23.17 -35.68
CA LEU A 11 -27.44 -22.64 -35.46
C LEU A 11 -27.11 -22.56 -33.96
N SER A 12 -25.99 -23.17 -33.57
CA SER A 12 -25.27 -22.81 -32.35
C SER A 12 -24.81 -21.36 -32.46
N ALA A 13 -25.67 -20.43 -32.05
CA ALA A 13 -25.23 -19.10 -31.69
C ALA A 13 -24.42 -19.22 -30.40
N SER A 14 -23.09 -19.28 -30.55
CA SER A 14 -22.14 -18.99 -29.48
C SER A 14 -22.34 -17.53 -29.09
N ASN A 15 -23.33 -17.29 -28.25
CA ASN A 15 -23.61 -15.98 -27.69
C ASN A 15 -22.54 -15.73 -26.64
N GLY A 16 -21.50 -14.97 -27.00
CA GLY A 16 -20.59 -14.34 -26.08
C GLY A 16 -21.34 -13.29 -25.27
N ALA A 17 -22.18 -13.75 -24.35
CA ALA A 17 -22.58 -12.92 -23.24
C ALA A 17 -21.32 -12.71 -22.41
N VAL A 18 -20.87 -11.46 -22.34
CA VAL A 18 -20.00 -10.96 -21.25
C VAL A 18 -20.81 -11.15 -19.97
N GLY A 19 -20.87 -12.40 -19.51
CA GLY A 19 -21.61 -12.79 -18.33
C GLY A 19 -20.82 -12.27 -17.16
N ALA A 20 -21.35 -11.25 -16.48
CA ALA A 20 -20.86 -10.80 -15.19
C ALA A 20 -20.53 -12.04 -14.36
N ASN A 21 -19.26 -12.21 -14.00
CA ASN A 21 -18.84 -13.37 -13.23
C ASN A 21 -19.59 -13.27 -11.88
N PRO A 22 -20.43 -14.25 -11.52
CA PRO A 22 -21.30 -14.13 -10.35
C PRO A 22 -20.50 -13.93 -9.07
N GLN A 23 -19.26 -14.42 -9.03
CA GLN A 23 -18.35 -14.20 -7.91
C GLN A 23 -17.90 -12.73 -7.83
N TYR A 24 -17.67 -12.05 -8.97
CA TYR A 24 -17.27 -10.63 -8.99
C TYR A 24 -18.40 -9.77 -8.42
N GLN A 25 -19.63 -10.05 -8.88
CA GLN A 25 -20.82 -9.37 -8.36
C GLN A 25 -21.04 -9.67 -6.87
N GLN A 26 -20.75 -10.88 -6.41
CA GLN A 26 -20.85 -11.25 -4.99
C GLN A 26 -19.86 -10.44 -4.13
N VAL A 27 -18.63 -10.24 -4.59
CA VAL A 27 -17.65 -9.38 -3.88
C VAL A 27 -18.14 -7.93 -3.88
N LEU A 28 -18.63 -7.42 -5.00
CA LEU A 28 -19.17 -6.06 -5.10
C LEU A 28 -20.36 -5.84 -4.16
N GLN A 29 -21.32 -6.76 -4.11
CA GLN A 29 -22.49 -6.65 -3.23
C GLN A 29 -22.09 -6.60 -1.75
N GLN A 30 -21.13 -7.43 -1.32
CA GLN A 30 -20.62 -7.39 0.06
C GLN A 30 -19.89 -6.07 0.34
N ALA A 31 -19.13 -5.57 -0.63
CA ALA A 31 -18.48 -4.27 -0.53
C ALA A 31 -19.50 -3.12 -0.44
N GLU A 32 -20.55 -3.11 -1.26
CA GLU A 32 -21.62 -2.11 -1.21
C GLU A 32 -22.37 -2.13 0.12
N GLN A 33 -22.69 -3.33 0.63
CA GLN A 33 -23.33 -3.49 1.93
C GLN A 33 -22.46 -2.91 3.06
N LEU A 34 -21.17 -3.24 3.07
CA LEU A 34 -20.24 -2.72 4.08
C LEU A 34 -20.07 -1.20 3.92
N PHE A 35 -19.95 -0.69 2.69
CA PHE A 35 -19.84 0.74 2.42
C PHE A 35 -21.06 1.52 2.92
N GLY A 36 -22.26 0.95 2.80
CA GLY A 36 -23.50 1.53 3.32
C GLY A 36 -23.51 1.74 4.84
N ALA A 37 -22.75 0.93 5.59
CA ALA A 37 -22.56 1.11 7.04
C ALA A 37 -21.58 2.25 7.39
N SER A 38 -21.02 2.95 6.39
CA SER A 38 -20.06 4.06 6.54
C SER A 38 -18.86 3.73 7.45
N PRO A 39 -18.17 2.59 7.25
CA PRO A 39 -16.98 2.25 8.00
C PRO A 39 -15.85 3.24 7.73
N ASP A 40 -14.84 3.25 8.59
CA ASP A 40 -13.57 3.89 8.22
C ASP A 40 -12.90 3.15 7.05
N TRP A 41 -12.05 3.85 6.31
CA TRP A 41 -11.42 3.31 5.11
C TRP A 41 -10.51 2.11 5.38
N VAL A 42 -9.91 2.03 6.58
CA VAL A 42 -9.00 0.94 6.95
C VAL A 42 -9.80 -0.34 7.18
N THR A 43 -10.89 -0.23 7.95
CA THR A 43 -11.82 -1.34 8.15
C THR A 43 -12.38 -1.85 6.84
N PHE A 44 -12.87 -0.95 5.97
CA PHE A 44 -13.35 -1.36 4.65
C PHE A 44 -12.27 -2.08 3.83
N PHE A 45 -11.06 -1.52 3.77
CA PHE A 45 -9.96 -2.12 3.01
C PHE A 45 -9.62 -3.51 3.55
N ARG A 46 -9.50 -3.68 4.87
CA ARG A 46 -9.16 -4.94 5.51
C ARG A 46 -10.19 -6.03 5.25
N GLU A 47 -11.48 -5.72 5.41
CA GLU A 47 -12.55 -6.70 5.26
C GLU A 47 -12.78 -7.10 3.79
N ILE A 48 -12.60 -6.19 2.83
CA ILE A 48 -12.89 -6.46 1.42
C ILE A 48 -11.63 -6.88 0.64
N LEU A 49 -10.55 -6.11 0.75
CA LEU A 49 -9.33 -6.23 -0.08
C LEU A 49 -8.11 -6.74 0.70
N GLY A 50 -8.21 -6.87 2.02
CA GLY A 50 -7.13 -7.31 2.89
C GLY A 50 -6.69 -8.75 2.63
N ILE A 51 -5.65 -9.19 3.34
CA ILE A 51 -5.08 -10.55 3.20
C ILE A 51 -6.14 -11.63 3.47
N GLU A 52 -7.01 -11.38 4.47
CA GLU A 52 -8.14 -12.24 4.83
C GLU A 52 -9.48 -11.66 4.29
N GLY A 53 -9.42 -10.73 3.34
CA GLY A 53 -10.60 -10.04 2.85
C GLY A 53 -11.46 -10.91 1.93
N VAL A 54 -12.70 -10.49 1.73
CA VAL A 54 -13.68 -11.17 0.88
C VAL A 54 -13.12 -11.49 -0.51
N ALA A 55 -12.36 -10.58 -1.14
CA ALA A 55 -11.78 -10.81 -2.45
C ALA A 55 -10.79 -11.99 -2.46
N ARG A 56 -9.90 -12.10 -1.47
CA ARG A 56 -8.92 -13.20 -1.39
C ARG A 56 -9.53 -14.52 -0.97
N GLN A 57 -10.58 -14.50 -0.15
CA GLN A 57 -11.34 -15.71 0.17
C GLN A 57 -12.10 -16.22 -1.07
N THR A 58 -12.64 -15.32 -1.89
CA THR A 58 -13.40 -15.66 -3.10
C THR A 58 -12.49 -16.13 -4.24
N PHE A 59 -11.31 -15.52 -4.40
CA PHE A 59 -10.32 -15.88 -5.41
C PHE A 59 -9.00 -16.32 -4.75
N PRO A 60 -8.89 -17.58 -4.29
CA PRO A 60 -7.69 -18.06 -3.59
C PRO A 60 -6.46 -18.17 -4.48
N ASN A 61 -6.68 -18.35 -5.79
CA ASN A 61 -5.61 -18.43 -6.77
C ASN A 61 -5.33 -17.06 -7.37
N PHE A 62 -4.06 -16.86 -7.72
CA PHE A 62 -3.58 -15.57 -8.20
C PHE A 62 -4.21 -15.17 -9.54
N GLU A 63 -4.41 -16.12 -10.46
CA GLU A 63 -4.93 -15.84 -11.80
C GLU A 63 -6.36 -15.30 -11.77
N ASP A 64 -7.24 -15.91 -10.97
CA ASP A 64 -8.62 -15.47 -10.80
C ASP A 64 -8.69 -14.12 -10.08
N LEU A 65 -7.84 -13.89 -9.08
CA LEU A 65 -7.76 -12.60 -8.40
C LEU A 65 -7.29 -11.50 -9.37
N ALA A 66 -6.27 -11.78 -10.18
CA ALA A 66 -5.77 -10.85 -11.18
C ALA A 66 -6.80 -10.57 -12.29
N ALA A 67 -7.65 -11.55 -12.62
CA ALA A 67 -8.76 -11.36 -13.54
C ALA A 67 -9.88 -10.49 -12.94
N PHE A 68 -10.17 -10.66 -11.64
CA PHE A 68 -11.10 -9.81 -10.90
C PHE A 68 -10.58 -8.37 -10.78
N GLU A 69 -9.30 -8.18 -10.50
CA GLU A 69 -8.66 -6.86 -10.38
C GLU A 69 -8.71 -6.02 -11.69
N LYS A 70 -9.05 -6.65 -12.82
CA LYS A 70 -9.26 -6.00 -14.13
C LYS A 70 -10.73 -5.75 -14.46
N SER A 71 -11.65 -6.06 -13.54
CA SER A 71 -13.09 -6.01 -13.79
C SER A 71 -13.70 -4.67 -13.37
N ASP A 72 -14.86 -4.34 -13.95
CA ASP A 72 -15.63 -3.13 -13.62
C ASP A 72 -16.11 -3.13 -12.16
N GLU A 73 -16.34 -4.31 -11.57
CA GLU A 73 -16.70 -4.47 -10.16
C GLU A 73 -15.56 -4.03 -9.25
N PHE A 74 -14.33 -4.42 -9.56
CA PHE A 74 -13.16 -4.00 -8.79
C PHE A 74 -12.93 -2.49 -8.90
N ASP A 75 -13.12 -1.90 -10.07
CA ASP A 75 -13.09 -0.44 -10.28
C ASP A 75 -14.11 0.30 -9.41
N GLN A 76 -15.31 -0.27 -9.22
CA GLN A 76 -16.31 0.28 -8.32
C GLN A 76 -15.87 0.19 -6.85
N ILE A 77 -15.27 -0.92 -6.44
CA ILE A 77 -14.71 -1.07 -5.09
C ILE A 77 -13.59 -0.07 -4.84
N GLN A 78 -12.69 0.16 -5.81
CA GLN A 78 -11.65 1.18 -5.68
C GLN A 78 -12.24 2.58 -5.51
N LYS A 79 -13.30 2.94 -6.25
CA LYS A 79 -14.01 4.21 -6.08
C LYS A 79 -14.61 4.36 -4.67
N MET A 80 -15.12 3.28 -4.08
CA MET A 80 -15.59 3.28 -2.69
C MET A 80 -14.43 3.57 -1.71
N VAL A 81 -13.27 2.91 -1.88
CA VAL A 81 -12.07 3.17 -1.07
C VAL A 81 -11.64 4.64 -1.16
N VAL A 82 -11.61 5.21 -2.37
CA VAL A 82 -11.26 6.63 -2.57
C VAL A 82 -12.21 7.55 -1.79
N ARG A 83 -13.54 7.32 -1.87
CA ARG A 83 -14.54 8.10 -1.13
C ARG A 83 -14.35 8.00 0.39
N LEU A 84 -14.12 6.80 0.93
CA LEU A 84 -13.89 6.63 2.37
C LEU A 84 -12.61 7.36 2.83
N ARG A 85 -11.59 7.44 1.97
CA ARG A 85 -10.35 8.16 2.27
C ARG A 85 -10.50 9.68 2.31
N GLU A 86 -11.49 10.23 1.62
CA GLU A 86 -11.82 11.66 1.70
C GLU A 86 -12.44 12.00 3.05
N ASN A 87 -13.19 11.05 3.65
CA ASN A 87 -13.92 11.26 4.89
C ASN A 87 -13.02 11.01 6.11
N LYS A 88 -12.26 12.04 6.50
CA LYS A 88 -11.22 11.99 7.55
C LYS A 88 -11.76 11.88 9.00
N ALA A 89 -13.07 11.76 9.20
CA ALA A 89 -13.71 12.03 10.49
C ALA A 89 -13.65 10.89 11.53
N THR A 90 -13.23 9.67 11.17
CA THR A 90 -13.39 8.49 12.05
C THR A 90 -12.06 7.85 12.47
N ALA A 91 -10.99 8.64 12.61
CA ALA A 91 -9.65 8.13 12.90
C ALA A 91 -9.22 8.18 14.38
N ASP A 92 -10.13 8.47 15.30
CA ASP A 92 -9.78 8.66 16.72
C ASP A 92 -10.53 7.66 17.61
N ALA A 93 -9.89 6.52 17.90
CA ALA A 93 -9.77 5.90 19.23
C ALA A 93 -9.28 4.44 19.17
N GLU A 94 -9.54 3.73 18.07
CA GLU A 94 -9.32 2.27 17.97
C GLU A 94 -8.56 1.88 16.67
N SER A 95 -7.72 2.79 16.17
CA SER A 95 -7.08 2.69 14.86
C SER A 95 -6.10 1.51 14.76
N GLU A 96 -6.20 0.77 13.66
CA GLU A 96 -5.21 -0.24 13.27
C GLU A 96 -3.76 0.30 13.38
N PRO A 97 -2.81 -0.45 13.97
CA PRO A 97 -1.45 0.01 14.14
C PRO A 97 -0.79 0.39 12.82
N THR A 98 -0.49 1.68 12.63
CA THR A 98 0.20 2.14 11.41
C THR A 98 1.63 1.60 11.38
N ARG A 99 2.04 1.07 10.22
CA ARG A 99 3.42 0.67 9.93
C ARG A 99 4.04 1.61 8.90
N VAL A 100 5.32 1.91 9.04
CA VAL A 100 6.06 2.80 8.12
C VAL A 100 6.88 1.96 7.15
N ILE A 101 6.72 2.24 5.86
CA ILE A 101 7.61 1.74 4.80
C ILE A 101 8.60 2.84 4.39
N THR A 102 9.86 2.48 4.16
CA THR A 102 10.87 3.39 3.62
C THR A 102 11.25 2.92 2.21
N VAL A 103 10.98 3.74 1.20
CA VAL A 103 11.30 3.43 -0.20
C VAL A 103 12.52 4.27 -0.63
N ARG A 104 13.53 3.61 -1.22
CA ARG A 104 14.68 4.31 -1.81
C ARG A 104 14.36 4.74 -3.23
N LEU A 105 14.24 6.04 -3.46
CA LEU A 105 13.94 6.62 -4.77
C LEU A 105 15.10 7.48 -5.28
N PRO A 106 15.40 7.49 -6.60
CA PRO A 106 16.26 8.50 -7.20
C PRO A 106 15.72 9.91 -6.94
N LYS A 107 16.63 10.90 -6.77
CA LYS A 107 16.24 12.29 -6.48
C LYS A 107 15.25 12.84 -7.50
N SER A 108 15.47 12.60 -8.78
CA SER A 108 14.58 13.05 -9.85
C SER A 108 13.15 12.51 -9.71
N MET A 109 12.99 11.23 -9.36
CA MET A 109 11.69 10.61 -9.16
C MET A 109 10.98 11.17 -7.92
N HIS A 110 11.72 11.39 -6.84
CA HIS A 110 11.17 12.02 -5.64
C HIS A 110 10.67 13.45 -5.91
N GLU A 111 11.45 14.26 -6.64
CA GLU A 111 11.02 15.61 -7.02
C GLU A 111 9.80 15.57 -7.95
N TYR A 112 9.73 14.62 -8.87
CA TYR A 112 8.54 14.41 -9.71
C TYR A 112 7.29 14.15 -8.87
N LEU A 113 7.35 13.23 -7.90
CA LEU A 113 6.22 12.94 -6.99
C LEU A 113 5.81 14.16 -6.16
N ARG A 114 6.77 14.99 -5.76
CA ARG A 114 6.50 16.23 -5.04
C ARG A 114 5.74 17.23 -5.92
N THR A 115 6.18 17.43 -7.16
CA THR A 115 5.51 18.33 -8.12
C THR A 115 4.11 17.81 -8.46
N GLU A 116 3.97 16.52 -8.75
CA GLU A 116 2.67 15.90 -9.05
C GLU A 116 1.68 16.08 -7.88
N ALA A 117 2.13 15.87 -6.64
CA ALA A 117 1.29 16.10 -5.47
C ALA A 117 0.86 17.57 -5.33
N HIS A 118 1.78 18.50 -5.61
CA HIS A 118 1.49 19.94 -5.60
C HIS A 118 0.44 20.31 -6.66
N ASP A 119 0.60 19.82 -7.88
CA ASP A 119 -0.31 20.10 -9.00
C ASP A 119 -1.72 19.55 -8.73
N LEU A 120 -1.81 18.38 -8.09
CA LEU A 120 -3.05 17.76 -7.64
C LEU A 120 -3.57 18.31 -6.30
N ARG A 121 -2.91 19.32 -5.72
CA ARG A 121 -3.25 19.94 -4.41
C ARG A 121 -3.43 18.92 -3.28
N THR A 122 -2.59 17.90 -3.24
CA THR A 122 -2.59 16.86 -2.22
C THR A 122 -1.23 16.75 -1.53
N SER A 123 -1.15 16.02 -0.41
CA SER A 123 0.16 15.75 0.18
C SER A 123 0.84 14.61 -0.56
N MET A 124 2.18 14.62 -0.58
CA MET A 124 2.96 13.53 -1.16
C MET A 124 2.59 12.18 -0.55
N ASN A 125 2.33 12.12 0.77
CA ASN A 125 1.86 10.89 1.41
C ASN A 125 0.50 10.42 0.90
N LYS A 126 -0.47 11.34 0.72
CA LYS A 126 -1.79 10.98 0.16
C LYS A 126 -1.65 10.45 -1.26
N LEU A 127 -0.85 11.11 -2.10
CA LEU A 127 -0.56 10.66 -3.46
C LEU A 127 0.11 9.28 -3.47
N CYS A 128 1.14 9.09 -2.65
CA CYS A 128 1.85 7.81 -2.57
C CYS A 128 0.93 6.68 -2.13
N ILE A 129 0.08 6.88 -1.12
CA ILE A 129 -0.85 5.82 -0.71
C ILE A 129 -1.86 5.53 -1.82
N SER A 130 -2.39 6.55 -2.51
CA SER A 130 -3.28 6.32 -3.66
C SER A 130 -2.61 5.51 -4.77
N LYS A 131 -1.33 5.76 -5.07
CA LYS A 131 -0.56 4.98 -6.04
C LYS A 131 -0.30 3.54 -5.55
N LEU A 132 -0.09 3.33 -4.25
CA LEU A 132 0.11 1.98 -3.66
C LEU A 132 -1.16 1.12 -3.66
N LEU A 133 -2.34 1.74 -3.70
CA LEU A 133 -3.62 1.04 -3.77
C LEU A 133 -3.96 0.57 -5.20
N GLN A 134 -3.28 1.10 -6.22
CA GLN A 134 -3.47 0.67 -7.59
C GLN A 134 -2.82 -0.69 -7.81
N VAL A 135 -3.52 -1.56 -8.53
CA VAL A 135 -2.98 -2.86 -8.94
C VAL A 135 -1.91 -2.62 -10.00
N ILE A 136 -0.75 -3.23 -9.81
CA ILE A 136 0.35 -3.19 -10.77
C ILE A 136 0.39 -4.53 -11.49
N GLU A 137 0.45 -4.51 -12.82
CA GLU A 137 0.63 -5.73 -13.60
C GLU A 137 1.97 -6.39 -13.26
N GLN A 138 1.99 -7.72 -13.12
CA GLN A 138 3.19 -8.47 -12.70
C GLN A 138 4.42 -8.19 -13.59
N ASP A 139 4.21 -8.04 -14.89
CA ASP A 139 5.29 -7.80 -15.86
C ASP A 139 5.99 -6.45 -15.66
N LEU A 140 5.39 -5.54 -14.89
CA LEU A 140 5.95 -4.25 -14.54
C LEU A 140 6.76 -4.28 -13.23
N ILE A 141 6.83 -5.43 -12.55
CA ILE A 141 7.65 -5.63 -11.36
C ILE A 141 8.98 -6.26 -11.76
N PRO A 142 10.12 -5.55 -11.59
CA PRO A 142 11.42 -6.14 -11.91
C PRO A 142 11.70 -7.39 -11.07
N ALA A 143 11.97 -8.51 -11.72
CA ALA A 143 12.40 -9.73 -11.03
C ALA A 143 13.75 -9.49 -10.32
N GLU A 144 13.83 -9.86 -9.04
CA GLU A 144 15.08 -9.77 -8.28
C GLU A 144 16.14 -10.68 -8.90
N LYS A 145 17.21 -10.09 -9.44
CA LYS A 145 18.44 -10.82 -9.71
C LYS A 145 19.14 -11.03 -8.37
N THR A 146 18.83 -12.14 -7.69
CA THR A 146 19.47 -12.53 -6.43
C THR A 146 20.98 -12.67 -6.66
N ALA A 147 21.76 -11.65 -6.31
CA ALA A 147 23.21 -11.77 -6.25
C ALA A 147 23.57 -12.65 -5.03
N PRO A 148 24.43 -13.68 -5.17
CA PRO A 148 24.80 -14.53 -4.05
C PRO A 148 25.52 -13.70 -2.96
N PRO A 149 25.33 -14.02 -1.68
CA PRO A 149 25.90 -13.25 -0.58
C PRO A 149 27.43 -13.29 -0.64
N LYS A 150 28.04 -12.13 -0.87
CA LYS A 150 29.50 -11.94 -0.81
C LYS A 150 29.93 -12.17 0.65
N ARG A 151 30.52 -13.35 0.93
CA ARG A 151 31.11 -13.69 2.23
C ARG A 151 32.02 -12.54 2.68
N ARG A 152 31.64 -11.86 3.76
CA ARG A 152 32.44 -10.82 4.39
C ARG A 152 33.65 -11.49 5.04
N ASN A 153 34.83 -11.36 4.41
CA ASN A 153 36.10 -11.80 4.96
C ASN A 153 36.38 -11.01 6.26
N LEU A 154 36.20 -11.66 7.40
CA LEU A 154 36.70 -11.21 8.70
C LEU A 154 38.18 -11.60 8.79
N ASN A 155 39.05 -10.74 8.29
CA ASN A 155 40.43 -10.67 8.77
C ASN A 155 41.12 -9.42 8.20
N SER A 156 41.30 -8.42 9.07
CA SER A 156 42.53 -7.65 9.27
C SER A 156 42.23 -6.45 10.17
N ALA A 157 42.44 -6.62 11.47
CA ALA A 157 42.65 -5.51 12.38
C ALA A 157 44.03 -4.88 12.13
N PRO A 158 44.24 -3.63 12.57
CA PRO A 158 45.44 -3.38 13.35
C PRO A 158 45.16 -2.67 14.68
N ALA A 159 46.03 -2.99 15.62
CA ALA A 159 46.00 -2.71 17.03
C ALA A 159 46.15 -1.23 17.39
N ALA A 160 45.64 -0.90 18.58
CA ALA A 160 45.77 0.38 19.26
C ALA A 160 47.23 0.78 19.54
N THR A 161 47.51 2.08 19.49
CA THR A 161 48.69 2.66 20.16
C THR A 161 48.30 3.98 20.82
N THR A 162 48.39 4.04 22.14
CA THR A 162 48.28 5.23 23.00
C THR A 162 49.59 6.03 22.97
N PRO A 163 49.56 7.33 23.30
CA PRO A 163 50.48 7.78 24.36
C PRO A 163 49.87 8.73 25.41
N ALA A 164 50.37 8.55 26.64
CA ALA A 164 50.22 9.32 27.88
C ALA A 164 50.88 10.74 27.75
N GLN A 165 50.33 11.84 28.28
CA GLN A 165 50.30 12.34 29.68
C GLN A 165 51.30 13.49 29.92
N GLN A 166 50.84 14.65 30.43
CA GLN A 166 51.48 15.51 31.48
C GLN A 166 50.72 16.86 31.64
N THR A 167 50.04 17.11 32.79
CA THR A 167 50.42 17.95 33.97
C THR A 167 50.32 19.48 33.72
N VAL A 168 49.85 20.40 34.59
CA VAL A 168 49.66 20.50 36.06
C VAL A 168 48.84 21.77 36.40
N GLY A 169 48.20 21.81 37.59
CA GLY A 169 48.04 23.02 38.45
C GLY A 169 46.64 23.68 38.50
N SER A 170 45.79 23.42 39.51
CA SER A 170 45.71 24.01 40.89
C SER A 170 44.84 25.29 40.97
N SER A 171 43.61 25.19 41.50
CA SER A 171 43.14 25.53 42.88
C SER A 171 42.96 27.04 43.12
N MET A 172 41.75 27.59 43.28
CA MET A 172 40.94 27.86 44.50
C MET A 172 39.98 28.99 44.04
N GLY A 173 38.76 29.24 44.48
CA GLY A 173 37.96 28.94 45.66
C GLY A 173 36.85 30.01 45.74
N ALA A 174 35.76 29.69 46.43
CA ALA A 174 34.77 30.58 47.04
C ALA A 174 33.86 31.50 46.17
N ALA A 175 32.55 31.31 46.36
CA ALA A 175 31.48 32.29 46.07
C ALA A 175 31.58 33.52 47.01
N PRO A 176 30.94 34.66 46.69
CA PRO A 176 29.52 34.83 46.99
C PRO A 176 28.72 35.67 45.96
N THR A 177 27.38 35.60 46.09
CA THR A 177 26.39 36.48 45.43
C THR A 177 26.58 37.96 45.79
N PRO A 178 26.09 38.89 44.96
CA PRO A 178 24.95 39.66 45.45
C PRO A 178 23.90 40.06 44.40
N PHE A 179 22.76 40.39 45.00
CA PHE A 179 21.49 40.97 44.55
C PHE A 179 21.60 42.38 43.93
N LYS A 180 20.81 42.65 42.87
CA LYS A 180 20.18 43.93 42.45
C LYS A 180 19.54 43.71 41.06
N SER A 181 18.21 43.73 40.83
CA SER A 181 17.25 44.84 40.89
C SER A 181 17.69 46.08 40.10
N GLN A 182 17.20 46.26 38.86
CA GLN A 182 16.33 47.38 38.46
C GLN A 182 16.05 47.44 36.95
N PHE A 183 14.76 47.74 36.67
CA PHE A 183 14.11 48.23 35.44
C PHE A 183 13.99 47.32 34.22
#